data_AF-A0A349A685-F1
#
_entry.id   AF-A0A349A685-F1
#
_cell.length_a   1.000
_cell.length_b   1.000
_cell.length_c   1.000
_cell.angle_alpha   90.00
_cell.angle_beta   90.00
_cell.angle_gamma   90.00
#
_symmetry.space_group_name_H-M   'P 1'
#
loop_
_entity.id
_entity.type
_entity.pdbx_description
1 polymer ?
#
loop_
_entity_poly.entity_id
_entity_poly.type
_entity_poly.pdbx_seq_one_letter_code
_entity_poly.pdbx_strand_id
1 'polypeptide(L)'
;MLLVVDVGNTNTVLGLFDGDNLIHDWRIRTEVNHTVDEYGMLIYNLYKSGRVGSREICAIIISCVVPPMLNILEPLCLKYFNLKPIIVGPGIKTGMPIYYDNPKEVGADRIVNAVAAFEKYKRELIIVDFGTATT
;
A
#
# COMPACT_ATOMS: atom_id res chain seq x y z
N MET A 1 9.98 -1.49 11.71
CA MET A 1 8.91 -0.60 11.21
C MET A 1 8.23 -1.22 10.00
N LEU A 2 6.99 -0.85 9.72
CA LEU A 2 6.22 -1.33 8.58
C LEU A 2 6.09 -0.21 7.53
N LEU A 3 6.55 -0.47 6.31
CA LEU A 3 6.27 0.39 5.17
C LEU A 3 4.99 -0.12 4.48
N VAL A 4 3.98 0.74 4.40
CA VAL A 4 2.74 0.47 3.65
C VAL A 4 2.75 1.28 2.36
N VAL A 5 2.28 0.68 1.28
CA VAL A 5 2.19 1.31 -0.04
C VAL A 5 0.79 1.13 -0.57
N ASP A 6 0.13 2.22 -0.94
CA ASP A 6 -1.16 2.20 -1.62
C ASP A 6 -1.02 2.82 -3.01
N VAL A 7 -1.17 1.99 -4.04
CA VAL A 7 -0.96 2.36 -5.44
C VAL A 7 -2.31 2.57 -6.11
N GLY A 8 -2.72 3.83 -6.20
CA GLY A 8 -3.88 4.27 -6.97
C GLY A 8 -3.54 4.59 -8.42
N ASN A 9 -4.56 4.86 -9.24
CA ASN A 9 -4.38 5.24 -10.64
C ASN A 9 -3.59 6.55 -10.82
N THR A 10 -3.78 7.52 -9.94
CA THR A 10 -3.17 8.85 -10.06
C THR A 10 -1.99 9.05 -9.11
N ASN A 11 -2.08 8.50 -7.91
CA ASN A 11 -1.07 8.69 -6.87
C ASN A 11 -0.74 7.36 -6.19
N THR A 12 0.53 7.20 -5.83
CA THR A 12 1.02 6.21 -4.88
C THR A 12 1.23 6.91 -3.53
N VAL A 13 0.58 6.39 -2.49
CA VAL A 13 0.75 6.86 -1.11
C VAL A 13 1.63 5.87 -0.35
N LEU A 14 2.62 6.39 0.35
CA LEU A 14 3.56 5.64 1.17
C LEU A 14 3.29 6.03 2.62
N GLY A 15 3.20 5.05 3.51
CA GLY A 15 3.09 5.29 4.95
C GLY A 15 4.13 4.49 5.70
N LEU A 16 4.76 5.09 6.71
CA LEU A 16 5.69 4.39 7.59
C LEU A 16 5.08 4.30 8.98
N PHE A 17 4.94 3.08 9.47
CA PHE A 17 4.36 2.77 10.77
C PHE A 17 5.40 2.26 11.76
N ASP A 18 5.27 2.71 13.01
CA ASP A 18 5.97 2.19 14.18
C ASP A 18 4.94 1.71 15.21
N GLY A 19 4.71 0.39 15.24
CA GLY A 19 3.53 -0.20 15.87
C GLY A 19 2.26 0.32 15.20
N ASP A 20 1.34 0.86 15.99
CA ASP A 20 0.06 1.39 15.52
C ASP A 20 0.14 2.87 15.08
N ASN A 21 1.31 3.50 15.20
CA ASN A 21 1.48 4.92 14.91
C ASN A 21 2.02 5.13 13.49
N LEU A 22 1.28 5.90 12.69
CA LEU A 22 1.79 6.45 11.43
C LEU A 22 2.78 7.58 11.75
N ILE A 23 4.05 7.36 11.47
CA ILE A 23 5.13 8.33 11.78
C ILE A 23 5.45 9.24 10.61
N HIS A 24 5.28 8.75 9.38
CA HIS A 24 5.44 9.54 8.15
C HIS A 24 4.49 9.04 7.06
N ASP A 25 4.04 9.96 6.23
CA ASP A 25 3.39 9.65 4.96
C ASP A 25 3.97 10.50 3.83
N TRP A 26 3.97 9.93 2.63
CA TRP A 26 4.37 10.61 1.41
C TRP A 26 3.39 10.30 0.30
N ARG A 27 3.22 11.25 -0.62
CA ARG A 27 2.41 11.07 -1.82
C ARG A 27 3.24 11.40 -3.04
N ILE A 28 3.30 10.46 -3.97
CA ILE A 28 3.98 10.61 -5.26
C ILE A 28 3.01 10.23 -6.38
N ARG A 29 3.32 10.64 -7.62
CA ARG A 29 2.52 10.22 -8.78
C ARG A 29 2.74 8.74 -9.07
N THR A 30 1.68 8.06 -9.48
CA THR A 30 1.80 6.73 -10.06
C THR A 30 2.36 6.87 -11.47
N GLU A 31 3.57 6.33 -11.71
CA GLU A 31 4.25 6.45 -12.98
C GLU A 31 4.81 5.09 -13.39
N VAL A 32 4.13 4.45 -14.35
CA VAL A 32 4.47 3.10 -14.83
C VAL A 32 5.69 3.08 -15.74
N ASN A 33 6.13 4.25 -16.24
CA ASN A 33 7.30 4.36 -17.12
C ASN A 33 8.61 4.54 -16.35
N HIS A 34 8.57 4.71 -15.02
CA HIS A 34 9.78 4.74 -14.21
C HIS A 34 10.40 3.35 -14.11
N THR A 35 11.72 3.34 -14.10
CA THR A 35 12.51 2.14 -13.79
C THR A 35 12.46 1.82 -12.30
N VAL A 36 12.84 0.58 -11.97
CA VAL A 36 13.02 0.12 -10.58
C VAL A 36 13.95 1.05 -9.79
N ASP A 37 15.00 1.57 -10.44
CA ASP A 37 16.02 2.38 -9.77
C ASP A 37 15.60 3.83 -9.57
N GLU A 38 14.87 4.42 -10.52
CA GLU A 38 14.28 5.75 -10.35
C GLU A 38 13.26 5.77 -9.21
N TYR A 39 12.33 4.81 -9.22
CA TYR A 39 11.34 4.67 -8.14
C TYR A 39 12.00 4.28 -6.82
N GLY A 40 13.03 3.42 -6.86
CA GLY A 40 13.80 2.96 -5.70
C GLY A 40 14.52 4.11 -5.02
N MET A 41 15.24 4.92 -5.78
CA MET A 41 15.91 6.11 -5.26
C MET A 41 14.93 7.12 -4.69
N LEU A 42 13.79 7.34 -5.35
CA LEU A 42 12.74 8.22 -4.85
C LEU A 42 12.24 7.77 -3.47
N ILE A 43 11.78 6.52 -3.35
CA ILE A 43 11.24 5.97 -2.08
C ILE A 43 12.32 5.92 -1.00
N TYR A 44 13.53 5.48 -1.35
CA TYR A 44 14.64 5.38 -0.40
C TYR A 44 15.05 6.76 0.14
N ASN A 45 15.08 7.79 -0.71
CA ASN A 45 15.38 9.15 -0.29
C ASN A 45 14.27 9.73 0.59
N LEU A 46 13.00 9.49 0.28
CA LEU A 46 11.87 9.89 1.15
C LEU A 46 12.02 9.27 2.54
N TYR A 47 12.27 7.96 2.61
CA TYR A 47 12.53 7.25 3.86
C TYR A 47 13.70 7.86 4.64
N LYS A 48 14.85 8.09 3.99
CA LYS A 48 16.03 8.71 4.63
C LYS A 48 15.75 10.14 5.11
N SER A 49 14.93 10.90 4.37
CA SER A 49 14.57 12.27 4.72
C SER A 49 13.68 12.38 5.96
N GLY A 50 12.91 11.32 6.26
CA GLY A 50 12.04 11.26 7.45
C GLY A 50 12.79 11.29 8.79
N ARG A 51 14.13 11.20 8.80
CA ARG A 51 14.96 11.19 10.04
C ARG A 51 14.54 10.09 11.01
N VAL A 52 14.21 8.92 10.47
CA VAL A 52 13.63 7.82 11.23
C VAL A 52 14.68 7.02 12.01
N GLY A 53 15.47 7.68 12.86
CA GLY A 53 16.44 7.08 13.77
C GLY A 53 17.31 5.96 13.15
N SER A 54 17.70 4.99 13.99
CA SER A 54 18.41 3.76 13.59
C SER A 54 17.48 2.58 13.33
N ARG A 55 16.16 2.78 13.36
CA ARG A 55 15.19 1.69 13.19
C ARG A 55 15.07 1.35 11.72
N GLU A 56 15.02 0.06 11.41
CA GLU A 56 14.90 -0.42 10.03
C GLU A 56 13.45 -0.77 9.69
N ILE A 57 13.13 -0.68 8.40
CA ILE A 57 11.91 -1.27 7.84
C ILE A 57 12.12 -2.79 7.87
N CYS A 58 11.20 -3.51 8.49
CA CYS A 58 11.27 -4.97 8.64
C CYS A 58 10.19 -5.71 7.85
N ALA A 59 9.17 -4.98 7.37
CA ALA A 59 8.10 -5.52 6.55
C ALA A 59 7.58 -4.46 5.59
N ILE A 60 7.08 -4.92 4.44
CA ILE A 60 6.45 -4.09 3.43
C ILE A 60 5.13 -4.74 3.02
N ILE A 61 4.06 -3.97 2.93
CA ILE A 61 2.77 -4.41 2.39
C ILE A 61 2.28 -3.41 1.33
N ILE A 62 1.72 -3.93 0.24
CA ILE A 62 1.34 -3.15 -0.94
C ILE A 62 -0.11 -3.46 -1.32
N SER A 63 -0.96 -2.43 -1.31
CA SER A 63 -2.24 -2.39 -2.01
C SER A 63 -2.03 -1.79 -3.39
N CYS A 64 -2.57 -2.42 -4.44
CA CYS A 64 -2.34 -1.96 -5.80
C CYS A 64 -3.53 -2.21 -6.71
N VAL A 65 -4.05 -1.14 -7.31
CA VAL A 65 -5.07 -1.21 -8.36
C VAL A 65 -4.49 -0.95 -9.77
N VAL A 66 -3.17 -0.81 -9.89
CA VAL A 66 -2.44 -0.59 -11.14
C VAL A 66 -1.41 -1.71 -11.35
N PRO A 67 -1.81 -2.89 -11.88
CA PRO A 67 -0.95 -4.08 -11.93
C PRO A 67 0.46 -3.90 -12.51
N PRO A 68 0.67 -3.08 -13.57
CA PRO A 68 2.02 -2.81 -14.09
C PRO A 68 3.01 -2.27 -13.06
N MET A 69 2.53 -1.55 -12.03
CA MET A 69 3.40 -1.03 -10.96
C MET A 69 4.04 -2.13 -10.12
N LEU A 70 3.47 -3.33 -10.05
CA LEU A 70 4.07 -4.44 -9.29
C LEU A 70 5.39 -4.92 -9.90
N ASN A 71 5.56 -4.78 -11.23
CA ASN A 71 6.82 -5.06 -11.92
C ASN A 71 7.96 -4.10 -11.51
N ILE A 72 7.61 -2.96 -10.91
CA ILE A 72 8.56 -1.96 -10.40
C ILE A 72 8.74 -2.14 -8.89
N LEU A 73 7.63 -2.22 -8.15
CA LEU A 73 7.63 -2.20 -6.69
C LEU A 73 8.16 -3.49 -6.06
N GLU A 74 7.84 -4.66 -6.60
CA GLU A 74 8.36 -5.92 -6.03
C GLU A 74 9.89 -6.02 -6.13
N PRO A 75 10.52 -5.79 -7.32
CA PRO A 75 11.98 -5.80 -7.43
C PRO A 75 12.65 -4.69 -6.62
N LEU A 76 12.01 -3.52 -6.52
CA LEU A 76 12.50 -2.40 -5.71
C LEU A 76 12.57 -2.78 -4.23
N CYS A 77 11.53 -3.41 -3.70
CA CYS A 77 11.49 -3.87 -2.30
C CYS A 77 12.63 -4.84 -2.01
N LEU A 78 12.91 -5.76 -2.93
CA LEU A 78 14.03 -6.68 -2.82
C LEU A 78 15.38 -5.96 -2.94
N LYS A 79 15.55 -5.07 -3.91
CA LYS A 79 16.84 -4.42 -4.22
C LYS A 79 17.26 -3.41 -3.16
N TYR A 80 16.34 -2.57 -2.67
CA TYR A 80 16.65 -1.44 -1.79
C TYR A 80 16.37 -1.70 -0.31
N PHE A 81 15.45 -2.62 -0.01
CA PHE A 81 15.07 -2.95 1.37
C PHE A 81 15.40 -4.39 1.75
N ASN A 82 15.82 -5.24 0.79
CA ASN A 82 16.05 -6.66 1.00
C ASN A 82 14.83 -7.39 1.62
N LEU A 83 13.63 -6.96 1.23
CA LEU A 83 12.37 -7.48 1.74
C LEU A 83 11.44 -7.88 0.61
N LYS A 84 10.81 -9.04 0.73
CA LYS A 84 9.70 -9.44 -0.13
C LYS A 84 8.42 -8.81 0.40
N PRO A 85 7.71 -7.97 -0.38
CA PRO A 85 6.49 -7.35 0.07
C PRO A 85 5.33 -8.35 0.12
N ILE A 86 4.38 -8.11 1.01
CA ILE A 86 3.06 -8.75 0.96
C ILE A 86 2.18 -7.93 0.01
N ILE A 87 1.58 -8.58 -0.98
CA ILE A 87 0.66 -7.91 -1.90
C ILE A 87 -0.78 -8.20 -1.45
N VAL A 88 -1.58 -7.15 -1.30
CA VAL A 88 -3.01 -7.26 -1.01
C VAL A 88 -3.73 -7.69 -2.29
N GLY A 89 -4.41 -8.83 -2.22
CA GLY A 89 -5.15 -9.38 -3.36
C GLY A 89 -5.80 -10.73 -3.05
N PRO A 90 -6.35 -11.41 -4.08
CA PRO A 90 -7.02 -12.69 -3.90
C PRO A 90 -6.15 -13.72 -3.17
N GLY A 91 -6.70 -14.35 -2.13
CA GLY A 91 -6.01 -15.36 -1.32
C GLY A 91 -5.30 -14.83 -0.07
N ILE A 92 -5.19 -13.51 0.10
CA ILE A 92 -4.75 -12.94 1.39
C ILE A 92 -5.84 -13.14 2.45
N LYS A 93 -5.45 -13.53 3.66
CA LYS A 93 -6.38 -13.68 4.79
C LYS A 93 -6.74 -12.30 5.34
N THR A 94 -7.84 -11.73 4.86
CA THR A 94 -8.36 -10.43 5.33
C THR A 94 -9.22 -10.54 6.59
N GLY A 95 -9.72 -11.74 6.92
CA GLY A 95 -10.69 -11.94 7.99
C GLY A 95 -12.10 -11.40 7.66
N MET A 96 -12.31 -10.87 6.45
CA MET A 96 -13.56 -10.29 6.00
C MET A 96 -14.11 -11.07 4.80
N PRO A 97 -15.32 -11.67 4.91
CA PRO A 97 -15.95 -12.36 3.78
C PRO A 97 -16.35 -11.36 2.69
N ILE A 98 -16.09 -11.72 1.43
CA ILE A 98 -16.44 -10.92 0.25
C ILE A 98 -17.64 -11.59 -0.43
N TYR A 99 -18.79 -10.93 -0.39
CA TYR A 99 -20.06 -11.43 -0.94
C TYR A 99 -20.39 -10.87 -2.34
N TYR A 100 -19.42 -10.26 -3.02
CA TYR A 100 -19.56 -9.93 -4.44
C TYR A 100 -19.68 -11.21 -5.27
N ASP A 101 -20.46 -11.20 -6.35
CA ASP A 101 -20.61 -12.34 -7.26
C ASP A 101 -19.26 -12.82 -7.80
N ASN A 102 -18.37 -11.87 -8.11
CA ASN A 102 -16.97 -12.14 -8.41
C ASN A 102 -16.04 -11.43 -7.42
N PRO A 103 -15.58 -12.11 -6.35
CA PRO A 103 -14.68 -11.54 -5.35
C PRO A 103 -13.34 -11.05 -5.93
N LYS A 104 -12.93 -11.57 -7.10
CA LYS A 104 -11.67 -11.18 -7.75
C LYS A 104 -11.74 -9.81 -8.43
N GLU A 105 -12.94 -9.29 -8.68
CA GLU A 105 -13.14 -7.98 -9.31
C GLU A 105 -13.12 -6.83 -8.30
N VAL A 106 -13.14 -7.13 -7.00
CA VAL A 106 -13.05 -6.11 -5.96
C VAL A 106 -11.60 -5.61 -5.89
N GLY A 107 -11.43 -4.30 -6.10
CA GLY A 107 -10.14 -3.64 -5.96
C GLY A 107 -9.54 -3.83 -4.56
N ALA A 108 -8.22 -3.93 -4.50
CA ALA A 108 -7.48 -4.09 -3.24
C ALA A 108 -7.74 -2.93 -2.26
N ASP A 109 -7.88 -1.71 -2.78
CA ASP A 109 -8.25 -0.50 -2.06
C ASP A 109 -9.57 -0.64 -1.29
N ARG A 110 -10.62 -1.15 -1.95
CA ARG A 110 -11.95 -1.37 -1.34
C ARG A 110 -11.88 -2.41 -0.23
N ILE A 111 -11.08 -3.45 -0.39
CA ILE A 111 -10.86 -4.49 0.62
C ILE A 111 -10.15 -3.88 1.84
N VAL A 112 -9.07 -3.13 1.64
CA VAL A 112 -8.31 -2.50 2.73
C VAL A 112 -9.18 -1.48 3.47
N ASN A 113 -9.92 -0.64 2.74
CA ASN A 113 -10.86 0.32 3.33
C ASN A 113 -11.90 -0.37 4.21
N ALA A 114 -12.51 -1.46 3.72
CA ALA A 114 -13.50 -2.22 4.46
C ALA A 114 -12.92 -2.83 5.75
N VAL A 115 -11.76 -3.48 5.66
CA VAL A 115 -11.07 -4.07 6.81
C VAL A 115 -10.71 -2.99 7.84
N ALA A 116 -10.09 -1.89 7.42
CA ALA A 116 -9.68 -0.82 8.30
C ALA A 116 -10.88 -0.12 8.98
N ALA A 117 -11.95 0.14 8.23
CA ALA A 117 -13.14 0.77 8.77
C ALA A 117 -13.86 -0.14 9.77
N PHE A 118 -14.00 -1.44 9.46
CA PHE A 118 -14.58 -2.40 10.38
C PHE A 118 -13.73 -2.54 11.64
N GLU A 119 -12.40 -2.62 11.53
CA GLU A 119 -11.52 -2.71 12.69
C GLU A 119 -11.64 -1.49 13.61
N LYS A 120 -11.79 -0.29 13.02
CA LYS A 120 -11.91 0.96 13.76
C LYS A 120 -13.25 1.14 14.47
N TYR A 121 -14.35 0.75 13.83
CA TYR A 121 -15.70 1.08 14.33
C TYR A 121 -16.51 -0.12 14.83
N LYS A 122 -16.12 -1.36 14.46
CA LYS A 122 -16.72 -2.63 14.89
C LYS A 122 -18.26 -2.67 14.74
N ARG A 123 -18.78 -2.16 13.62
CA ARG A 123 -20.22 -2.05 13.30
C ARG A 123 -20.48 -2.11 11.80
N GLU A 124 -21.74 -2.06 11.40
CA GLU A 124 -22.17 -1.91 10.00
C GLU A 124 -21.81 -0.52 9.49
N LEU A 125 -21.24 -0.46 8.28
CA LEU A 125 -20.67 0.77 7.72
C LEU A 125 -21.02 0.89 6.23
N ILE A 126 -21.23 2.13 5.80
CA ILE A 126 -21.08 2.55 4.41
C ILE A 126 -19.80 3.36 4.36
N ILE A 127 -18.91 3.01 3.45
CA ILE A 127 -17.61 3.68 3.25
C ILE A 127 -17.71 4.40 1.92
N VAL A 128 -17.36 5.68 1.92
CA VAL A 128 -17.30 6.50 0.71
C VAL A 128 -15.86 6.96 0.54
N ASP A 129 -15.21 6.54 -0.53
CA ASP A 129 -13.85 6.91 -0.88
C ASP A 129 -13.85 7.90 -2.06
N PHE A 130 -13.22 9.06 -1.86
CA PHE A 130 -13.09 10.10 -2.87
C PHE A 130 -11.73 9.99 -3.57
N GLY A 131 -11.63 9.03 -4.49
CA GLY A 131 -10.46 8.81 -5.32
C GLY A 131 -10.64 9.28 -6.76
N THR A 132 -9.94 8.59 -7.69
CA THR A 132 -10.13 8.77 -9.14
C THR A 132 -11.59 8.51 -9.55
N ALA A 133 -12.23 7.53 -8.90
CA ALA A 133 -13.67 7.37 -8.88
C ALA A 133 -14.16 7.53 -7.44
N THR A 134 -15.41 7.99 -7.27
CA THR A 134 -16.06 7.95 -5.96
C THR A 134 -16.71 6.59 -5.78
N THR A 135 -16.29 5.83 -4.75
CA THR A 135 -16.77 4.46 -4.48
C THR A 135 -17.36 4.32 -3.10
#